data_AF-B9TIU3-F1
#
_entry.id   AF-B9TIU3-F1
#
_cell.length_a   1.000
_cell.length_b   1.000
_cell.length_c   1.000
_cell.angle_alpha   90.00
_cell.angle_beta   90.00
_cell.angle_gamma   90.00
#
_symmetry.space_group_name_H-M   'P 1'
#
loop_
_entity.id
_entity.type
_entity.pdbx_description
1 polymer ?
#
loop_
_entity_poly.entity_id
_entity_poly.type
_entity_poly.pdbx_seq_one_letter_code
_entity_poly.pdbx_strand_id
1 'polypeptide(L)'
;MLKVQDYHRLVTHKDTGAFLKVVAADEATVAGKKASFVFVDELHEFGKKGRASNMLLEATGGLASRPEGFVIYATTQSEEPPAGVFKDKLAYARGVRDGEIEDQKFLPLIYEFPKPMLKAGAHKDLANAYVTNPNWGASVDIERIHQLHSQAAMKGEIGLKEFWAKHLNVEIGMNMRADRWAGADFWEQRGDRRVTLEYIKRECEVVVVGLDGGGLDDLLGLAVEGRLKGSTNCVLRNKAWIHPIGIERRKSEESKYLDFERDGDLVIVKRPGQDLEEVAAICKDLHDAGLLARIGLDPERTHKVVYQALIDAGIPEELIIGISQGWKLTGAMAVAERGLEDGSLTHAAQPLMAWCVGNAKVEPKGNASLITKQASGSAKIDPLMASLNAVTLMATNPQAAGGRSFWDK
;
A
#
# COMPACT_ATOMS: atom_id res chain seq x y z
N MET A 1 -46.89 16.02 -4.32
CA MET A 1 -46.30 17.22 -3.63
C MET A 1 -45.23 16.79 -2.62
N LEU A 2 -44.07 17.46 -2.51
CA LEU A 2 -42.99 17.10 -1.56
C LEU A 2 -43.12 17.84 -0.22
N LYS A 3 -42.75 17.19 0.89
CA LYS A 3 -42.62 17.76 2.24
C LYS A 3 -41.17 17.63 2.70
N VAL A 4 -40.52 18.75 2.99
CA VAL A 4 -39.16 18.78 3.54
C VAL A 4 -39.21 18.90 5.07
N GLN A 5 -38.39 18.11 5.76
CA GLN A 5 -38.24 18.10 7.22
C GLN A 5 -36.76 18.18 7.57
N ASP A 6 -36.20 19.40 7.59
CA ASP A 6 -34.75 19.66 7.67
C ASP A 6 -34.09 19.05 8.91
N TYR A 7 -34.70 19.21 10.08
CA TYR A 7 -34.18 18.67 11.33
C TYR A 7 -33.97 17.14 11.29
N HIS A 8 -34.83 16.44 10.56
CA HIS A 8 -34.75 14.99 10.38
C HIS A 8 -34.00 14.56 9.11
N ARG A 9 -33.55 15.54 8.30
CA ARG A 9 -32.91 15.35 6.98
C ARG A 9 -33.73 14.43 6.08
N LEU A 10 -35.02 14.71 6.00
CA LEU A 10 -36.01 13.84 5.37
C LEU A 10 -36.90 14.60 4.39
N VAL A 11 -37.13 14.00 3.22
CA VAL A 11 -38.06 14.50 2.20
C VAL A 11 -39.11 13.43 1.95
N THR A 12 -40.39 13.76 2.12
CA THR A 12 -41.52 12.83 1.90
C THR A 12 -42.35 13.26 0.70
N HIS A 13 -42.68 12.32 -0.18
CA HIS A 13 -43.71 12.50 -1.18
C HIS A 13 -45.10 12.34 -0.53
N LYS A 14 -45.88 13.42 -0.44
CA LYS A 14 -47.13 13.45 0.34
C LYS A 14 -48.19 12.48 -0.16
N ASP A 15 -48.22 12.18 -1.45
CA ASP A 15 -49.29 11.38 -2.04
C ASP A 15 -49.03 9.88 -1.92
N THR A 16 -47.75 9.47 -1.87
CA THR A 16 -47.35 8.05 -1.79
C THR A 16 -46.82 7.67 -0.41
N GLY A 17 -46.48 8.64 0.43
CA GLY A 17 -45.81 8.42 1.71
C GLY A 17 -44.34 7.98 1.60
N ALA A 18 -43.82 7.80 0.39
CA ALA A 18 -42.42 7.46 0.16
C ALA A 18 -41.52 8.59 0.67
N PHE A 19 -40.38 8.23 1.28
CA PHE A 19 -39.46 9.22 1.81
C PHE A 19 -38.00 8.90 1.48
N LEU A 20 -37.19 9.94 1.34
CA LEU A 20 -35.73 9.88 1.28
C LEU A 20 -35.18 10.47 2.57
N LYS A 21 -34.24 9.77 3.20
CA LYS A 21 -33.57 10.22 4.42
C LYS A 21 -32.06 10.22 4.22
N VAL A 22 -31.42 11.36 4.47
CA VAL A 22 -29.96 11.44 4.48
C VAL A 22 -29.44 10.91 5.81
N VAL A 23 -28.49 9.99 5.74
CA VAL A 23 -27.88 9.35 6.90
C VAL A 23 -26.38 9.67 6.87
N ALA A 24 -25.83 10.09 8.01
CA ALA A 24 -24.39 10.24 8.12
C ALA A 24 -23.72 8.86 8.09
N ALA A 25 -22.53 8.78 7.54
CA ALA A 25 -21.75 7.54 7.49
C ALA A 25 -21.06 7.26 8.85
N ASP A 26 -21.87 7.00 9.88
CA ASP A 26 -21.45 6.54 11.21
C ASP A 26 -22.20 5.25 11.61
N GLU A 27 -21.54 4.35 12.36
CA GLU A 27 -22.10 3.04 12.73
C GLU A 27 -23.41 3.17 13.54
N ALA A 28 -23.51 4.17 14.43
CA ALA A 28 -24.65 4.35 15.31
C ALA A 28 -25.94 4.76 14.59
N THR A 29 -25.84 5.48 13.46
CA THR A 29 -27.00 5.98 12.72
C THR A 29 -27.48 5.04 11.62
N VAL A 30 -26.72 4.02 11.26
CA VAL A 30 -27.01 3.14 10.12
C VAL A 30 -27.77 1.88 10.53
N ALA A 31 -27.57 1.38 11.75
CA ALA A 31 -28.22 0.17 12.26
C ALA A 31 -29.77 0.28 12.32
N GLY A 32 -30.46 -0.81 11.95
CA GLY A 32 -31.90 -1.00 12.19
C GLY A 32 -32.86 -0.32 11.21
N LYS A 33 -32.37 0.31 10.14
CA LYS A 33 -33.24 0.94 9.12
C LYS A 33 -33.65 -0.06 8.04
N LYS A 34 -34.97 -0.26 7.89
CA LYS A 34 -35.53 -1.01 6.76
C LYS A 34 -35.72 -0.08 5.55
N ALA A 35 -34.68 0.09 4.77
CA ALA A 35 -34.74 0.83 3.51
C ALA A 35 -35.25 -0.06 2.36
N SER A 36 -36.00 0.52 1.41
CA SER A 36 -36.32 -0.16 0.15
C SER A 36 -35.17 -0.05 -0.86
N PHE A 37 -34.42 1.04 -0.81
CA PHE A 37 -33.26 1.31 -1.66
C PHE A 37 -32.19 2.01 -0.83
N VAL A 38 -30.92 1.70 -1.09
CA VAL A 38 -29.79 2.34 -0.41
C VAL A 38 -28.89 2.99 -1.45
N PHE A 39 -28.56 4.26 -1.26
CA PHE A 39 -27.58 4.97 -2.07
C PHE A 39 -26.36 5.27 -1.21
N VAL A 40 -25.20 4.77 -1.63
CA VAL A 40 -23.91 5.02 -1.02
C VAL A 40 -23.12 5.89 -1.98
N ASP A 41 -22.95 7.14 -1.60
CA ASP A 41 -22.19 8.13 -2.36
C ASP A 41 -20.73 8.15 -1.89
N GLU A 42 -19.81 8.52 -2.77
CA GLU A 42 -18.36 8.60 -2.52
C GLU A 42 -17.78 7.37 -1.81
N LEU A 43 -18.02 6.17 -2.37
CA LEU A 43 -17.54 4.89 -1.80
C LEU A 43 -16.03 4.89 -1.48
N HIS A 44 -15.21 5.62 -2.24
CA HIS A 44 -13.76 5.73 -1.98
C HIS A 44 -13.42 6.29 -0.59
N GLU A 45 -14.25 7.18 -0.03
CA GLU A 45 -14.07 7.70 1.34
C GLU A 45 -14.34 6.62 2.40
N PHE A 46 -15.20 5.66 2.10
CA PHE A 46 -15.43 4.50 2.98
C PHE A 46 -14.26 3.51 2.93
N GLY A 47 -13.55 3.44 1.80
CA GLY A 47 -12.32 2.63 1.66
C GLY A 47 -11.21 3.01 2.64
N LYS A 48 -11.25 4.22 3.21
CA LYS A 48 -10.31 4.70 4.22
C LYS A 48 -10.65 4.22 5.64
N LYS A 49 -11.89 3.77 5.91
CA LYS A 49 -12.37 3.40 7.24
C LYS A 49 -12.36 1.88 7.45
N GLY A 50 -11.62 1.40 8.46
CA GLY A 50 -11.43 -0.05 8.67
C GLY A 50 -12.73 -0.83 8.91
N ARG A 51 -13.75 -0.20 9.51
CA ARG A 51 -15.06 -0.83 9.79
C ARG A 51 -16.15 -0.54 8.75
N ALA A 52 -15.82 0.13 7.64
CA ALA A 52 -16.82 0.48 6.64
C ALA A 52 -17.57 -0.72 6.08
N SER A 53 -16.92 -1.88 5.95
CA SER A 53 -17.57 -3.11 5.45
C SER A 53 -18.76 -3.52 6.33
N ASN A 54 -18.58 -3.56 7.65
CA ASN A 54 -19.63 -3.90 8.60
C ASN A 54 -20.75 -2.86 8.57
N MET A 55 -20.39 -1.57 8.55
CA MET A 55 -21.37 -0.49 8.46
C MET A 55 -22.22 -0.58 7.18
N LEU A 56 -21.61 -0.86 6.02
CA LEU A 56 -22.33 -1.03 4.75
C LEU A 56 -23.20 -2.29 4.76
N LEU A 57 -22.74 -3.36 5.39
CA LEU A 57 -23.53 -4.59 5.57
C LEU A 57 -24.78 -4.32 6.41
N GLU A 58 -24.66 -3.59 7.52
CA GLU A 58 -25.79 -3.19 8.34
C GLU A 58 -26.75 -2.24 7.59
N ALA A 59 -26.21 -1.28 6.82
CA ALA A 59 -26.99 -0.35 6.03
C ALA A 59 -27.89 -1.06 5.01
N THR A 60 -27.35 -2.12 4.41
CA THR A 60 -27.97 -2.84 3.30
C THR A 60 -28.75 -4.08 3.74
N GLY A 61 -28.54 -4.57 4.97
CA GLY A 61 -29.16 -5.80 5.49
C GLY A 61 -30.70 -5.78 5.50
N GLY A 62 -31.33 -4.61 5.63
CA GLY A 62 -32.79 -4.46 5.53
C GLY A 62 -33.38 -4.90 4.19
N LEU A 63 -32.57 -4.90 3.12
CA LEU A 63 -32.97 -5.28 1.76
C LEU A 63 -33.21 -6.78 1.61
N ALA A 64 -32.69 -7.63 2.51
CA ALA A 64 -32.92 -9.07 2.46
C ALA A 64 -34.42 -9.45 2.54
N SER A 65 -35.26 -8.56 3.09
CA SER A 65 -36.71 -8.72 3.17
C SER A 65 -37.49 -7.99 2.06
N ARG A 66 -36.80 -7.44 1.05
CA ARG A 66 -37.36 -6.61 -0.03
C ARG A 66 -36.88 -7.16 -1.39
N PRO A 67 -37.67 -8.03 -2.06
CA PRO A 67 -37.28 -8.64 -3.33
C PRO A 67 -36.91 -7.64 -4.44
N GLU A 68 -37.58 -6.49 -4.46
CA GLU A 68 -37.36 -5.40 -5.43
C GLU A 68 -36.31 -4.37 -4.96
N GLY A 69 -35.70 -4.58 -3.78
CA GLY A 69 -34.76 -3.64 -3.20
C GLY A 69 -33.39 -3.71 -3.87
N PHE A 70 -32.71 -2.57 -3.96
CA PHE A 70 -31.37 -2.49 -4.56
C PHE A 70 -30.46 -1.50 -3.83
N VAL A 71 -29.16 -1.62 -4.11
CA VAL A 71 -28.13 -0.70 -3.64
C VAL A 71 -27.48 -0.03 -4.85
N ILE A 72 -27.32 1.28 -4.80
CA ILE A 72 -26.48 2.03 -5.74
C ILE A 72 -25.23 2.47 -5.00
N TYR A 73 -24.08 2.12 -5.54
CA TYR A 73 -22.79 2.67 -5.13
C TYR A 73 -22.32 3.65 -6.20
N ALA A 74 -22.08 4.90 -5.84
CA ALA A 74 -21.46 5.89 -6.70
C ALA A 74 -20.14 6.35 -6.09
N THR A 75 -19.13 6.55 -6.94
CA THR A 75 -17.82 7.04 -6.52
C THR A 75 -17.03 7.49 -7.74
N THR A 76 -15.99 8.28 -7.47
CA THR A 76 -14.89 8.55 -8.38
C THR A 76 -13.59 7.92 -7.83
N GLN A 77 -12.52 7.95 -8.62
CA GLN A 77 -11.18 7.66 -8.15
C GLN A 77 -10.70 8.72 -7.17
N SER A 78 -9.85 8.30 -6.23
CA SER A 78 -9.27 9.21 -5.23
C SER A 78 -7.84 9.62 -5.61
N GLU A 79 -7.29 10.61 -4.91
CA GLU A 79 -5.88 11.00 -5.02
C GLU A 79 -4.92 9.90 -4.50
N GLU A 80 -5.46 8.89 -3.82
CA GLU A 80 -4.75 7.73 -3.28
C GLU A 80 -5.17 6.43 -3.99
N PRO A 81 -4.31 5.40 -3.97
CA PRO A 81 -4.68 4.06 -4.42
C PRO A 81 -5.92 3.51 -3.68
N PRO A 82 -6.80 2.75 -4.36
CA PRO A 82 -7.96 2.14 -3.72
C PRO A 82 -7.58 1.26 -2.53
N ALA A 83 -8.34 1.34 -1.43
CA ALA A 83 -8.18 0.53 -0.22
C ALA A 83 -9.53 0.06 0.33
N GLY A 84 -9.50 -1.00 1.17
CA GLY A 84 -10.69 -1.50 1.87
C GLY A 84 -11.88 -1.78 0.95
N VAL A 85 -13.09 -1.44 1.43
CA VAL A 85 -14.35 -1.73 0.71
C VAL A 85 -14.42 -1.15 -0.71
N PHE A 86 -13.72 -0.03 -0.96
CA PHE A 86 -13.68 0.56 -2.29
C PHE A 86 -12.86 -0.30 -3.25
N LYS A 87 -11.67 -0.73 -2.83
CA LYS A 87 -10.82 -1.64 -3.61
C LYS A 87 -11.56 -2.92 -3.95
N ASP A 88 -12.19 -3.54 -2.96
CA ASP A 88 -12.92 -4.80 -3.12
C ASP A 88 -14.09 -4.65 -4.10
N LYS A 89 -14.89 -3.60 -3.96
CA LYS A 89 -16.03 -3.35 -4.86
C LYS A 89 -15.59 -2.97 -6.27
N LEU A 90 -14.53 -2.18 -6.42
CA LEU A 90 -13.98 -1.83 -7.73
C LEU A 90 -13.44 -3.07 -8.45
N ALA A 91 -12.70 -3.93 -7.75
CA ALA A 91 -12.20 -5.19 -8.29
C ALA A 91 -13.35 -6.12 -8.71
N TYR A 92 -14.36 -6.28 -7.86
CA TYR A 92 -15.56 -7.06 -8.17
C TYR A 92 -16.29 -6.51 -9.40
N ALA A 93 -16.52 -5.20 -9.46
CA ALA A 93 -17.23 -4.56 -10.55
C ALA A 93 -16.48 -4.69 -11.89
N ARG A 94 -15.14 -4.58 -11.89
CA ARG A 94 -14.30 -4.88 -13.05
C ARG A 94 -14.42 -6.34 -13.47
N GLY A 95 -14.34 -7.29 -12.52
CA GLY A 95 -14.49 -8.72 -12.80
C GLY A 95 -15.85 -9.08 -13.41
N VAL A 96 -16.94 -8.47 -12.94
CA VAL A 96 -18.28 -8.67 -13.54
C VAL A 96 -18.35 -8.07 -14.95
N ARG A 97 -17.86 -6.82 -15.14
CA ARG A 97 -17.83 -6.17 -16.46
C ARG A 97 -17.02 -7.00 -17.47
N ASP A 98 -15.89 -7.52 -17.05
CA ASP A 98 -14.93 -8.25 -17.89
C ASP A 98 -15.34 -9.73 -18.10
N GLY A 99 -16.43 -10.17 -17.47
CA GLY A 99 -16.97 -11.54 -17.60
C GLY A 99 -16.18 -12.60 -16.81
N GLU A 100 -15.26 -12.17 -15.94
CA GLU A 100 -14.52 -13.06 -15.03
C GLU A 100 -15.42 -13.54 -13.87
N ILE A 101 -16.45 -12.76 -13.53
CA ILE A 101 -17.45 -13.07 -12.51
C ILE A 101 -18.85 -13.01 -13.14
N GLU A 102 -19.60 -14.10 -13.07
CA GLU A 102 -20.99 -14.13 -13.53
C GLU A 102 -21.95 -13.70 -12.40
N ASP A 103 -22.48 -12.48 -12.46
CA ASP A 103 -23.50 -11.97 -11.54
C ASP A 103 -24.56 -11.13 -12.26
N GLN A 104 -25.71 -11.75 -12.56
CA GLN A 104 -26.83 -11.09 -13.24
C GLN A 104 -27.59 -10.07 -12.37
N LYS A 105 -27.26 -9.96 -11.08
CA LYS A 105 -27.89 -9.02 -10.13
C LYS A 105 -27.01 -7.81 -9.83
N PHE A 106 -25.85 -7.70 -10.48
CA PHE A 106 -24.93 -6.58 -10.33
C PHE A 106 -24.65 -5.94 -11.68
N LEU A 107 -24.93 -4.64 -11.81
CA LEU A 107 -24.67 -3.88 -13.04
C LEU A 107 -23.50 -2.92 -12.82
N PRO A 108 -22.28 -3.25 -13.29
CA PRO A 108 -21.16 -2.32 -13.26
C PRO A 108 -21.30 -1.27 -14.37
N LEU A 109 -21.36 0.00 -13.99
CA LEU A 109 -21.26 1.15 -14.90
C LEU A 109 -19.95 1.89 -14.61
N ILE A 110 -18.88 1.54 -15.34
CA ILE A 110 -17.52 2.02 -15.08
C ILE A 110 -17.03 2.85 -16.26
N TYR A 111 -16.73 4.13 -16.01
CA TYR A 111 -16.09 5.03 -16.97
C TYR A 111 -14.61 5.18 -16.59
N GLU A 112 -13.75 4.36 -17.17
CA GLU A 112 -12.31 4.35 -16.88
C GLU A 112 -11.47 4.21 -18.14
N PHE A 113 -10.24 4.74 -18.11
CA PHE A 113 -9.30 4.53 -19.21
C PHE A 113 -8.89 3.06 -19.31
N PRO A 114 -8.91 2.46 -20.52
CA PRO A 114 -8.32 1.15 -20.76
C PRO A 114 -6.85 1.10 -20.37
N LYS A 115 -6.38 -0.05 -19.85
CA LYS A 115 -4.97 -0.26 -19.46
C LYS A 115 -3.96 0.12 -20.56
N PRO A 116 -4.16 -0.22 -21.86
CA PRO A 116 -3.25 0.20 -22.92
C PRO A 116 -3.16 1.73 -23.08
N MET A 117 -4.27 2.45 -22.93
CA MET A 117 -4.29 3.92 -23.00
C MET A 117 -3.56 4.55 -21.82
N LEU A 118 -3.72 4.01 -20.61
CA LEU A 118 -2.97 4.45 -19.43
C LEU A 118 -1.47 4.24 -19.61
N LYS A 119 -1.05 3.06 -20.08
CA LYS A 119 0.36 2.73 -20.34
C LYS A 119 0.99 3.65 -21.39
N ALA A 120 0.22 4.05 -22.39
CA ALA A 120 0.65 5.01 -23.41
C ALA A 120 0.59 6.49 -22.95
N GLY A 121 0.08 6.77 -21.74
CA GLY A 121 -0.06 8.13 -21.23
C GLY A 121 -1.21 8.93 -21.86
N ALA A 122 -2.18 8.29 -22.50
CA ALA A 122 -3.26 8.98 -23.24
C ALA A 122 -4.18 9.84 -22.35
N HIS A 123 -4.26 9.53 -21.06
CA HIS A 123 -4.99 10.33 -20.06
C HIS A 123 -4.39 11.73 -19.84
N LYS A 124 -3.13 11.96 -20.26
CA LYS A 124 -2.48 13.28 -20.19
C LYS A 124 -3.00 14.25 -21.24
N ASP A 125 -3.67 13.74 -22.27
CA ASP A 125 -4.31 14.54 -23.31
C ASP A 125 -5.81 14.69 -22.99
N LEU A 126 -6.25 15.92 -22.74
CA LEU A 126 -7.66 16.24 -22.45
C LEU A 126 -8.60 15.94 -23.62
N ALA A 127 -8.09 15.77 -24.84
CA ALA A 127 -8.90 15.28 -25.95
C ALA A 127 -9.50 13.90 -25.66
N ASN A 128 -8.89 13.12 -24.77
CA ASN A 128 -9.38 11.81 -24.35
C ASN A 128 -10.29 11.84 -23.10
N ALA A 129 -10.64 13.02 -22.56
CA ALA A 129 -11.44 13.12 -21.34
C ALA A 129 -12.86 12.53 -21.46
N TYR A 130 -13.39 12.42 -22.68
CA TYR A 130 -14.68 11.78 -22.94
C TYR A 130 -14.72 10.30 -22.53
N VAL A 131 -13.57 9.63 -22.43
CA VAL A 131 -13.47 8.20 -22.06
C VAL A 131 -14.01 7.96 -20.66
N THR A 132 -13.72 8.88 -19.73
CA THR A 132 -14.11 8.78 -18.32
C THR A 132 -15.23 9.72 -17.94
N ASN A 133 -15.60 10.63 -18.84
CA ASN A 133 -16.63 11.63 -18.62
C ASN A 133 -17.68 11.55 -19.73
N PRO A 134 -18.77 10.79 -19.54
CA PRO A 134 -19.80 10.62 -20.57
C PRO A 134 -20.53 11.93 -20.94
N ASN A 135 -20.40 12.98 -20.12
CA ASN A 135 -21.00 14.30 -20.36
C ASN A 135 -19.99 15.34 -20.87
N TRP A 136 -18.79 14.91 -21.30
CA TRP A 136 -17.78 15.80 -21.85
C TRP A 136 -18.31 16.60 -23.05
N GLY A 137 -18.30 17.94 -22.94
CA GLY A 137 -18.84 18.83 -23.98
C GLY A 137 -20.36 18.97 -24.01
N ALA A 138 -21.09 18.31 -23.10
CA ALA A 138 -22.54 18.47 -22.95
C ALA A 138 -22.90 19.32 -21.73
N SER A 139 -22.59 18.83 -20.53
CA SER A 139 -22.85 19.54 -19.27
C SER A 139 -21.59 19.93 -18.51
N VAL A 140 -20.42 19.54 -19.04
CA VAL A 140 -19.11 19.83 -18.46
C VAL A 140 -18.56 21.08 -19.12
N ASP A 141 -18.18 22.06 -18.30
CA ASP A 141 -17.50 23.26 -18.76
C ASP A 141 -16.05 22.91 -19.15
N ILE A 142 -15.82 22.72 -20.45
CA ILE A 142 -14.52 22.36 -21.01
C ILE A 142 -13.49 23.44 -20.70
N GLU A 143 -13.82 24.72 -20.86
CA GLU A 143 -12.88 25.82 -20.62
C GLU A 143 -12.41 25.84 -19.16
N ARG A 144 -13.34 25.62 -18.22
CA ARG A 144 -13.00 25.50 -16.80
C ARG A 144 -12.09 24.31 -16.53
N ILE A 145 -12.31 23.15 -17.16
CA ILE A 145 -11.44 21.99 -16.99
C ILE A 145 -10.04 22.25 -17.57
N HIS A 146 -9.92 22.89 -18.73
CA HIS A 146 -8.63 23.31 -19.29
C HIS A 146 -7.90 24.30 -18.36
N GLN A 147 -8.62 25.23 -17.75
CA GLN A 147 -8.06 26.16 -16.76
C GLN A 147 -7.54 25.40 -15.53
N LEU A 148 -8.32 24.47 -14.98
CA LEU A 148 -7.92 23.64 -13.83
C LEU A 148 -6.70 22.76 -14.17
N HIS A 149 -6.65 22.20 -15.38
CA HIS A 149 -5.50 21.45 -15.87
C HIS A 149 -4.24 22.30 -15.92
N SER A 150 -4.34 23.53 -16.43
CA SER A 150 -3.22 24.47 -16.51
C SER A 150 -2.72 24.88 -15.11
N GLN A 151 -3.62 25.11 -14.16
CA GLN A 151 -3.28 25.38 -12.77
C GLN A 151 -2.62 24.17 -12.09
N ALA A 152 -3.12 22.96 -12.37
CA ALA A 152 -2.55 21.71 -11.90
C ALA A 152 -1.13 21.50 -12.45
N ALA A 153 -0.90 21.80 -13.74
CA ALA A 153 0.42 21.74 -14.36
C ALA A 153 1.43 22.69 -13.70
N MET A 154 1.01 23.89 -13.28
CA MET A 154 1.87 24.83 -12.54
C MET A 154 2.28 24.31 -11.16
N LYS A 155 1.46 23.44 -10.55
CA LYS A 155 1.77 22.75 -9.29
C LYS A 155 2.64 21.49 -9.50
N GLY A 156 3.03 21.21 -10.74
CA GLY A 156 3.83 20.04 -11.10
C GLY A 156 3.04 18.72 -11.05
N GLU A 157 3.78 17.63 -10.92
CA GLU A 157 3.24 16.27 -11.07
C GLU A 157 2.16 15.90 -10.04
N ILE A 158 2.30 16.40 -8.80
CA ILE A 158 1.32 16.18 -7.73
C ILE A 158 -0.02 16.83 -8.12
N GLY A 159 -0.01 18.10 -8.54
CA GLY A 159 -1.22 18.78 -8.96
C GLY A 159 -1.87 18.11 -10.18
N LEU A 160 -1.08 17.65 -11.15
CA LEU A 160 -1.57 16.92 -12.32
C LEU A 160 -2.24 15.60 -11.93
N LYS A 161 -1.69 14.87 -10.97
CA LYS A 161 -2.34 13.66 -10.45
C LYS A 161 -3.67 13.93 -9.80
N GLU A 162 -3.72 14.90 -8.89
CA GLU A 162 -4.96 15.29 -8.23
C GLU A 162 -6.02 15.65 -9.27
N PHE A 163 -5.59 16.36 -10.32
CA PHE A 163 -6.44 16.69 -11.44
C PHE A 163 -6.92 15.44 -12.21
N TRP A 164 -6.01 14.51 -12.57
CA TRP A 164 -6.39 13.30 -13.31
C TRP A 164 -7.31 12.38 -12.50
N ALA A 165 -7.08 12.24 -11.19
CA ALA A 165 -7.98 11.51 -10.31
C ALA A 165 -9.38 12.14 -10.29
N LYS A 166 -9.46 13.44 -9.97
CA LYS A 166 -10.74 14.14 -9.77
C LYS A 166 -11.53 14.40 -11.04
N HIS A 167 -10.86 14.74 -12.13
CA HIS A 167 -11.52 15.21 -13.36
C HIS A 167 -11.50 14.19 -14.48
N LEU A 168 -10.56 13.24 -14.46
CA LEU A 168 -10.42 12.21 -15.49
C LEU A 168 -10.56 10.79 -14.93
N ASN A 169 -10.97 10.62 -13.68
CA ASN A 169 -11.20 9.32 -13.05
C ASN A 169 -10.03 8.33 -13.22
N VAL A 170 -8.79 8.84 -13.21
CA VAL A 170 -7.58 8.02 -13.33
C VAL A 170 -7.23 7.43 -11.96
N GLU A 171 -7.10 6.11 -11.89
CA GLU A 171 -6.62 5.43 -10.69
C GLU A 171 -5.16 5.81 -10.44
N ILE A 172 -4.88 6.41 -9.28
CA ILE A 172 -3.52 6.82 -8.92
C ILE A 172 -2.73 5.60 -8.47
N GLY A 173 -1.75 5.21 -9.30
CA GLY A 173 -0.68 4.28 -8.95
C GLY A 173 0.49 4.97 -8.22
N MET A 174 1.44 4.16 -7.75
CA MET A 174 2.58 4.62 -6.93
C MET A 174 3.57 5.53 -7.66
N ASN A 175 3.61 5.47 -9.00
CA ASN A 175 4.73 5.94 -9.81
C ASN A 175 4.63 7.39 -10.30
N MET A 176 4.20 8.35 -9.49
CA MET A 176 3.92 9.68 -10.07
C MET A 176 4.28 10.88 -9.15
N ARG A 177 5.06 10.72 -8.07
CA ARG A 177 5.49 11.86 -7.21
C ARG A 177 6.84 12.40 -7.70
N ALA A 178 7.02 13.72 -7.79
CA ALA A 178 8.25 14.33 -8.31
C ALA A 178 9.46 14.22 -7.35
N ASP A 179 9.20 14.07 -6.05
CA ASP A 179 10.17 13.91 -4.96
C ASP A 179 10.39 12.45 -4.55
N ARG A 180 9.96 11.49 -5.37
CA ARG A 180 10.06 10.06 -5.04
C ARG A 180 11.44 9.49 -5.25
N TRP A 181 11.69 8.37 -4.59
CA TRP A 181 12.84 7.53 -4.86
C TRP A 181 12.79 6.92 -6.28
N ALA A 182 13.89 7.02 -7.04
CA ALA A 182 13.97 6.55 -8.43
C ALA A 182 13.67 5.04 -8.58
N GLY A 183 14.01 4.24 -7.56
CA GLY A 183 13.71 2.80 -7.54
C GLY A 183 12.21 2.49 -7.61
N ALA A 184 11.35 3.44 -7.21
CA ALA A 184 9.89 3.29 -7.29
C ALA A 184 9.40 3.11 -8.74
N ASP A 185 10.07 3.70 -9.74
CA ASP A 185 9.68 3.56 -11.16
C ASP A 185 9.70 2.12 -11.66
N PHE A 186 10.60 1.32 -11.11
CA PHE A 186 10.86 -0.04 -11.55
C PHE A 186 10.21 -1.08 -10.63
N TRP A 187 9.75 -0.68 -9.43
CA TRP A 187 9.26 -1.58 -8.38
C TRP A 187 8.21 -2.56 -8.88
N GLU A 188 7.06 -2.08 -9.38
CA GLU A 188 5.96 -2.95 -9.83
C GLU A 188 6.36 -3.97 -10.90
N GLN A 189 7.37 -3.66 -11.72
CA GLN A 189 7.85 -4.53 -12.80
C GLN A 189 8.79 -5.63 -12.29
N ARG A 190 9.21 -5.57 -11.03
CA ARG A 190 10.15 -6.50 -10.38
C ARG A 190 9.50 -7.33 -9.27
N GLY A 191 8.18 -7.30 -9.19
CA GLY A 191 7.40 -8.16 -8.32
C GLY A 191 7.31 -9.60 -8.83
N ASP A 192 7.68 -10.56 -7.98
CA ASP A 192 7.52 -12.00 -8.18
C ASP A 192 6.88 -12.64 -6.93
N ARG A 193 5.61 -13.03 -7.04
CA ARG A 193 4.84 -13.66 -5.95
C ARG A 193 5.38 -15.02 -5.52
N ARG A 194 6.30 -15.64 -6.27
CA ARG A 194 6.96 -16.89 -5.88
C ARG A 194 7.95 -16.68 -4.73
N VAL A 195 8.41 -15.44 -4.51
CA VAL A 195 9.39 -15.11 -3.46
C VAL A 195 8.73 -15.14 -2.07
N THR A 196 8.72 -16.33 -1.48
CA THR A 196 8.37 -16.58 -0.08
C THR A 196 9.63 -16.77 0.77
N LEU A 197 9.50 -16.82 2.11
CA LEU A 197 10.65 -17.13 2.97
C LEU A 197 11.21 -18.52 2.67
N GLU A 198 10.34 -19.49 2.39
CA GLU A 198 10.73 -20.84 1.97
C GLU A 198 11.39 -20.88 0.59
N TYR A 199 10.94 -20.03 -0.34
CA TYR A 199 11.63 -19.84 -1.62
C TYR A 199 13.06 -19.33 -1.38
N ILE A 200 13.24 -18.31 -0.53
CA ILE A 200 14.56 -17.77 -0.20
C ILE A 200 15.45 -18.87 0.42
N LYS A 201 14.93 -19.62 1.40
CA LYS A 201 15.69 -20.71 2.03
C LYS A 201 16.12 -21.80 1.04
N ARG A 202 15.31 -22.07 0.03
CA ARG A 202 15.58 -23.10 -0.97
C ARG A 202 16.51 -22.62 -2.08
N GLU A 203 16.30 -21.42 -2.61
CA GLU A 203 16.93 -20.95 -3.84
C GLU A 203 18.15 -20.05 -3.62
N CYS A 204 18.34 -19.52 -2.41
CA CYS A 204 19.45 -18.61 -2.12
C CYS A 204 20.65 -19.35 -1.51
N GLU A 205 21.85 -18.88 -1.84
CA GLU A 205 23.12 -19.37 -1.27
C GLU A 205 23.50 -18.64 0.02
N VAL A 206 23.06 -17.39 0.16
CA VAL A 206 23.28 -16.55 1.35
C VAL A 206 22.11 -15.61 1.55
N VAL A 207 21.85 -15.27 2.81
CA VAL A 207 20.81 -14.35 3.22
C VAL A 207 21.38 -13.29 4.16
N VAL A 208 20.95 -12.05 3.99
CA VAL A 208 21.12 -10.98 4.97
C VAL A 208 19.76 -10.49 5.43
N VAL A 209 19.70 -9.99 6.65
CA VAL A 209 18.50 -9.41 7.22
C VAL A 209 18.74 -7.93 7.50
N GLY A 210 17.78 -7.08 7.16
CA GLY A 210 17.74 -5.69 7.57
C GLY A 210 16.52 -5.43 8.46
N LEU A 211 16.70 -4.60 9.49
CA LEU A 211 15.67 -4.24 10.46
C LEU A 211 15.60 -2.72 10.60
N ASP A 212 14.39 -2.18 10.78
CA ASP A 212 14.20 -0.76 11.09
C ASP A 212 12.90 -0.52 11.88
N GLY A 213 12.88 0.52 12.72
CA GLY A 213 11.70 0.95 13.47
C GLY A 213 11.43 0.18 14.77
N GLY A 214 10.15 -0.12 15.04
CA GLY A 214 9.70 -0.86 16.23
C GLY A 214 9.35 -0.04 17.48
N GLY A 215 9.22 1.28 17.36
CA GLY A 215 8.55 2.06 18.40
C GLY A 215 7.03 1.81 18.40
N LEU A 216 6.35 2.14 19.50
CA LEU A 216 4.88 2.01 19.59
C LEU A 216 4.10 2.74 18.48
N ASP A 217 4.72 3.76 17.88
CA ASP A 217 4.15 4.55 16.80
C ASP A 217 4.64 4.13 15.41
N ASP A 218 5.71 3.35 15.29
CA ASP A 218 6.37 3.00 14.03
C ASP A 218 6.07 1.57 13.63
N LEU A 219 6.23 1.25 12.35
CA LEU A 219 6.30 -0.15 11.96
C LEU A 219 7.66 -0.69 12.43
N LEU A 220 7.70 -1.94 12.91
CA LEU A 220 8.93 -2.70 12.92
C LEU A 220 9.04 -3.38 11.55
N GLY A 221 9.95 -2.91 10.70
CA GLY A 221 10.22 -3.49 9.39
C GLY A 221 11.32 -4.55 9.47
N LEU A 222 11.09 -5.68 8.80
CA LEU A 222 12.09 -6.71 8.53
C LEU A 222 12.19 -6.92 7.02
N ALA A 223 13.42 -7.01 6.53
CA ALA A 223 13.75 -7.34 5.16
C ALA A 223 14.69 -8.54 5.14
N VAL A 224 14.36 -9.55 4.34
CA VAL A 224 15.20 -10.70 4.04
C VAL A 224 15.63 -10.58 2.59
N GLU A 225 16.91 -10.33 2.37
CA GLU A 225 17.50 -10.31 1.03
C GLU A 225 18.37 -11.55 0.85
N GLY A 226 18.09 -12.33 -0.18
CA GLY A 226 18.85 -13.53 -0.50
C GLY A 226 19.44 -13.46 -1.89
N ARG A 227 20.70 -13.88 -2.04
CA ARG A 227 21.35 -14.02 -3.35
C ARG A 227 21.08 -15.42 -3.89
N LEU A 228 20.56 -15.51 -5.11
CA LEU A 228 20.20 -16.76 -5.76
C LEU A 228 21.45 -17.62 -6.03
N LYS A 229 21.31 -18.94 -5.84
CA LYS A 229 22.38 -19.91 -6.10
C LYS A 229 22.88 -19.80 -7.54
N GLY A 230 24.20 -19.71 -7.71
CA GLY A 230 24.84 -19.66 -9.02
C GLY A 230 24.61 -18.36 -9.80
N SER A 231 24.19 -17.29 -9.12
CA SER A 231 23.95 -15.98 -9.73
C SER A 231 24.34 -14.84 -8.79
N THR A 232 24.48 -13.63 -9.34
CA THR A 232 24.57 -12.39 -8.57
C THR A 232 23.20 -11.77 -8.26
N ASN A 233 22.13 -12.33 -8.84
CA ASN A 233 20.78 -11.81 -8.67
C ASN A 233 20.28 -12.05 -7.24
N CYS A 234 19.57 -11.05 -6.72
CA CYS A 234 19.01 -11.05 -5.39
C CYS A 234 17.48 -11.01 -5.42
N VAL A 235 16.88 -11.59 -4.38
CA VAL A 235 15.44 -11.57 -4.13
C VAL A 235 15.19 -10.98 -2.75
N LEU A 236 14.14 -10.16 -2.66
CA LEU A 236 13.79 -9.43 -1.44
C LEU A 236 12.39 -9.78 -0.96
N ARG A 237 12.27 -10.11 0.32
CA ARG A 237 10.99 -10.29 1.01
C ARG A 237 10.96 -9.47 2.28
N ASN A 238 9.84 -8.83 2.56
CA ASN A 238 9.66 -8.02 3.75
C ASN A 238 8.59 -8.62 4.67
N LYS A 239 8.59 -8.18 5.92
CA LYS A 239 7.51 -8.36 6.88
C LYS A 239 7.50 -7.15 7.81
N ALA A 240 6.34 -6.79 8.35
CA ALA A 240 6.25 -5.74 9.33
C ALA A 240 5.38 -6.11 10.53
N TRP A 241 5.57 -5.39 11.63
CA TRP A 241 4.72 -5.43 12.82
C TRP A 241 4.28 -4.02 13.19
N ILE A 242 3.06 -3.89 13.72
CA ILE A 242 2.53 -2.64 14.24
C ILE A 242 1.83 -2.86 15.58
N HIS A 243 2.04 -1.95 16.53
CA HIS A 243 1.28 -1.92 17.78
C HIS A 243 -0.11 -1.33 17.56
N PRO A 244 -1.17 -1.80 18.23
CA PRO A 244 -2.53 -1.25 18.08
C PRO A 244 -2.61 0.27 18.23
N ILE A 245 -1.81 0.84 19.15
CA ILE A 245 -1.72 2.29 19.35
C ILE A 245 -1.21 3.05 18.11
N GLY A 246 -0.35 2.43 17.30
CA GLY A 246 0.12 3.00 16.03
C GLY A 246 -0.98 3.08 14.97
N ILE A 247 -1.94 2.15 15.00
CA ILE A 247 -3.16 2.16 14.16
C ILE A 247 -4.12 3.23 14.69
N GLU A 248 -4.36 3.27 16.01
CA GLU A 248 -5.26 4.26 16.63
C GLU A 248 -4.85 5.70 16.34
N ARG A 249 -3.54 5.97 16.31
CA ARG A 249 -2.99 7.29 15.98
C ARG A 249 -3.07 7.63 14.49
N ARG A 250 -3.26 6.64 13.62
CA ARG A 250 -3.34 6.77 12.15
C ARG A 250 -4.57 6.10 11.58
N LYS A 251 -5.75 6.48 12.10
CA LYS A 251 -7.03 5.92 11.65
C LYS A 251 -7.27 6.05 10.14
N SER A 252 -6.67 7.03 9.47
CA SER A 252 -6.75 7.17 8.00
C SER A 252 -6.13 5.99 7.24
N GLU A 253 -5.15 5.32 7.84
CA GLU A 253 -4.42 4.20 7.24
C GLU A 253 -4.89 2.83 7.73
N GLU A 254 -5.87 2.79 8.66
CA GLU A 254 -6.35 1.56 9.30
C GLU A 254 -6.73 0.49 8.26
N SER A 255 -7.46 0.88 7.21
CA SER A 255 -7.88 -0.06 6.16
C SER A 255 -6.71 -0.68 5.41
N LYS A 256 -5.63 0.09 5.17
CA LYS A 256 -4.42 -0.40 4.51
C LYS A 256 -3.68 -1.38 5.43
N TYR A 257 -3.58 -1.09 6.73
CA TYR A 257 -2.98 -2.01 7.70
C TYR A 257 -3.75 -3.33 7.79
N LEU A 258 -5.09 -3.28 7.83
CA LEU A 258 -5.91 -4.49 7.82
C LEU A 258 -5.78 -5.28 6.52
N ASP A 259 -5.65 -4.59 5.38
CA ASP A 259 -5.36 -5.23 4.09
C ASP A 259 -4.00 -5.96 4.14
N PHE A 260 -2.95 -5.32 4.66
CA PHE A 260 -1.62 -5.93 4.78
C PHE A 260 -1.58 -7.07 5.81
N GLU A 261 -2.39 -6.99 6.87
CA GLU A 261 -2.53 -8.08 7.85
C GLU A 261 -3.18 -9.30 7.21
N ARG A 262 -4.26 -9.10 6.45
CA ARG A 262 -4.93 -10.17 5.70
C ARG A 262 -4.00 -10.81 4.66
N ASP A 263 -3.16 -10.02 4.01
CA ASP A 263 -2.17 -10.49 3.05
C ASP A 263 -0.99 -11.25 3.73
N GLY A 264 -0.87 -11.16 5.06
CA GLY A 264 0.17 -11.81 5.86
C GLY A 264 1.51 -11.06 5.89
N ASP A 265 1.55 -9.85 5.34
CA ASP A 265 2.73 -9.00 5.22
C ASP A 265 2.94 -8.11 6.46
N LEU A 266 1.85 -7.79 7.17
CA LEU A 266 1.85 -7.04 8.43
C LEU A 266 1.28 -7.90 9.55
N VAL A 267 1.79 -7.74 10.77
CA VAL A 267 1.23 -8.37 11.98
C VAL A 267 0.81 -7.27 12.95
N ILE A 268 -0.45 -7.30 13.39
CA ILE A 268 -0.91 -6.45 14.49
C ILE A 268 -0.54 -7.13 15.80
N VAL A 269 0.29 -6.45 16.59
CA VAL A 269 0.82 -6.95 17.86
C VAL A 269 -0.32 -7.15 18.86
N LYS A 270 -0.42 -8.35 19.42
CA LYS A 270 -1.47 -8.75 20.38
C LYS A 270 -1.01 -8.64 21.84
N ARG A 271 0.31 -8.73 22.07
CA ARG A 271 0.93 -8.60 23.39
C ARG A 271 2.28 -7.88 23.27
N PRO A 272 2.71 -7.12 24.28
CA PRO A 272 4.05 -6.54 24.31
C PRO A 272 5.13 -7.62 24.06
N GLY A 273 6.09 -7.32 23.19
CA GLY A 273 7.22 -8.21 22.87
C GLY A 273 6.98 -9.22 21.75
N GLN A 274 5.73 -9.44 21.30
CA GLN A 274 5.45 -10.38 20.20
C GLN A 274 6.22 -10.04 18.92
N ASP A 275 6.30 -8.75 18.58
CA ASP A 275 7.05 -8.24 17.44
C ASP A 275 8.54 -8.62 17.52
N LEU A 276 9.14 -8.48 18.70
CA LEU A 276 10.53 -8.84 18.95
C LEU A 276 10.75 -10.36 18.88
N GLU A 277 9.86 -11.13 19.51
CA GLU A 277 9.92 -12.60 19.50
C GLU A 277 9.81 -13.17 18.08
N GLU A 278 8.88 -12.66 17.27
CA GLU A 278 8.68 -13.12 15.89
C GLU A 278 9.83 -12.72 14.96
N VAL A 279 10.37 -11.49 15.10
CA VAL A 279 11.58 -11.07 14.37
C VAL A 279 12.77 -11.96 14.71
N ALA A 280 12.98 -12.23 16.01
CA ALA A 280 14.09 -13.05 16.46
C ALA A 280 13.93 -14.51 15.99
N ALA A 281 12.71 -15.05 16.00
CA ALA A 281 12.41 -16.39 15.48
C ALA A 281 12.72 -16.52 13.97
N ILE A 282 12.39 -15.52 13.16
CA ILE A 282 12.71 -15.52 11.72
C ILE A 282 14.23 -15.48 11.51
N CYS A 283 14.94 -14.61 12.23
CA CYS A 283 16.39 -14.54 12.15
C CYS A 283 17.05 -15.86 12.58
N LYS A 284 16.53 -16.48 13.64
CA LYS A 284 17.01 -17.76 14.17
C LYS A 284 16.78 -18.91 13.19
N ASP A 285 15.61 -18.99 12.56
CA ASP A 285 15.34 -19.99 11.50
C ASP A 285 16.32 -19.85 10.32
N LEU A 286 16.61 -18.63 9.88
CA LEU A 286 17.60 -18.38 8.81
C LEU A 286 19.03 -18.72 9.22
N HIS A 287 19.38 -18.46 10.49
CA HIS A 287 20.67 -18.83 11.06
C HIS A 287 20.83 -20.34 11.15
N ASP A 288 19.82 -21.05 11.65
CA ASP A 288 19.86 -22.51 11.84
C ASP A 288 19.81 -23.26 10.51
N ALA A 289 19.26 -22.63 9.46
CA ALA A 289 19.39 -23.08 8.07
C ALA A 289 20.80 -22.89 7.48
N GLY A 290 21.71 -22.22 8.21
CA GLY A 290 23.09 -21.95 7.78
C GLY A 290 23.23 -20.86 6.72
N LEU A 291 22.15 -20.12 6.42
CA LEU A 291 22.09 -19.15 5.33
C LEU A 291 22.41 -17.71 5.78
N LEU A 292 22.13 -17.39 7.04
CA LEU A 292 22.26 -16.03 7.55
C LEU A 292 23.73 -15.60 7.61
N ALA A 293 24.08 -14.56 6.88
CA ALA A 293 25.40 -13.95 6.93
C ALA A 293 25.47 -12.82 7.94
N ARG A 294 24.53 -11.87 7.91
CA ARG A 294 24.52 -10.67 8.78
C ARG A 294 23.10 -10.14 9.00
N ILE A 295 22.90 -9.45 10.11
CA ILE A 295 21.70 -8.69 10.45
C ILE A 295 22.09 -7.21 10.59
N GLY A 296 21.41 -6.32 9.88
CA GLY A 296 21.67 -4.89 9.86
C GLY A 296 20.56 -4.12 10.55
N LEU A 297 20.91 -3.23 11.48
CA LEU A 297 19.95 -2.37 12.17
C LEU A 297 20.54 -0.99 12.49
N ASP A 298 19.67 0.03 12.60
CA ASP A 298 20.09 1.39 12.96
C ASP A 298 20.57 1.46 14.43
N PRO A 299 21.83 1.86 14.71
CA PRO A 299 22.37 1.97 16.06
C PRO A 299 21.82 3.14 16.89
N GLU A 300 20.92 4.00 16.38
CA GLU A 300 20.43 5.20 17.10
C GLU A 300 18.97 5.14 17.63
N ARG A 301 18.12 4.19 17.21
CA ARG A 301 16.70 4.02 17.64
C ARG A 301 16.34 2.92 18.67
N THR A 302 15.21 2.21 18.50
CA THR A 302 14.66 1.10 19.31
C THR A 302 15.52 -0.18 19.28
N HIS A 303 16.76 -0.08 18.79
CA HIS A 303 17.64 -1.21 18.51
C HIS A 303 18.03 -1.98 19.75
N LYS A 304 18.08 -1.40 20.96
CA LYS A 304 18.52 -2.15 22.15
C LYS A 304 17.61 -3.32 22.50
N VAL A 305 16.29 -3.17 22.34
CA VAL A 305 15.34 -4.25 22.63
C VAL A 305 15.31 -5.30 21.52
N VAL A 306 15.39 -4.87 20.25
CA VAL A 306 15.50 -5.78 19.09
C VAL A 306 16.82 -6.56 19.15
N TYR A 307 17.92 -5.86 19.42
CA TYR A 307 19.24 -6.43 19.63
C TYR A 307 19.22 -7.48 20.74
N GLN A 308 18.69 -7.13 21.91
CA GLN A 308 18.60 -8.08 23.02
C GLN A 308 17.77 -9.31 22.65
N ALA A 309 16.63 -9.14 21.97
CA ALA A 309 15.81 -10.26 21.53
C ALA A 309 16.55 -11.20 20.55
N LEU A 310 17.40 -10.66 19.66
CA LEU A 310 18.24 -11.48 18.78
C LEU A 310 19.28 -12.28 19.57
N ILE A 311 19.95 -11.65 20.54
CA ILE A 311 20.91 -12.32 21.43
C ILE A 311 20.22 -13.42 22.24
N ASP A 312 19.06 -13.12 22.84
CA ASP A 312 18.29 -14.08 23.64
C ASP A 312 17.79 -15.28 22.81
N ALA A 313 17.54 -15.08 21.51
CA ALA A 313 17.23 -16.15 20.56
C ALA A 313 18.46 -16.96 20.11
N GLY A 314 19.66 -16.61 20.57
CA GLY A 314 20.90 -17.30 20.27
C GLY A 314 21.54 -16.93 18.94
N ILE A 315 21.28 -15.72 18.44
CA ILE A 315 22.05 -15.15 17.32
C ILE A 315 23.41 -14.67 17.84
N PRO A 316 24.53 -15.09 17.22
CA PRO A 316 25.85 -14.58 17.60
C PRO A 316 25.97 -13.07 17.36
N GLU A 317 26.53 -12.36 18.34
CA GLU A 317 26.68 -10.90 18.35
C GLU A 317 27.44 -10.38 17.12
N GLU A 318 28.44 -11.11 16.65
CA GLU A 318 29.25 -10.76 15.48
C GLU A 318 28.48 -10.74 14.16
N LEU A 319 27.29 -11.35 14.11
CA LEU A 319 26.42 -11.29 12.94
C LEU A 319 25.59 -10.00 12.91
N ILE A 320 25.50 -9.28 14.03
CA ILE A 320 24.64 -8.12 14.20
C ILE A 320 25.45 -6.83 13.98
N ILE A 321 25.13 -6.08 12.92
CA ILE A 321 25.90 -4.92 12.45
C ILE A 321 25.05 -3.65 12.55
N GLY A 322 25.60 -2.62 13.21
CA GLY A 322 25.03 -1.28 13.22
C GLY A 322 25.20 -0.57 11.88
N ILE A 323 24.09 -0.22 11.22
CA ILE A 323 24.07 0.54 9.96
C ILE A 323 23.58 1.96 10.25
N SER A 324 24.51 2.91 10.35
CA SER A 324 24.15 4.31 10.61
C SER A 324 23.29 4.85 9.48
N GLN A 325 22.11 5.37 9.81
CA GLN A 325 21.20 6.00 8.86
C GLN A 325 21.79 7.30 8.28
N GLY A 326 21.32 7.73 7.11
CA GLY A 326 21.79 8.94 6.42
C GLY A 326 22.68 8.66 5.21
N TRP A 327 23.77 9.42 5.02
CA TRP A 327 24.62 9.36 3.82
C TRP A 327 25.16 7.96 3.48
N LYS A 328 25.30 7.08 4.48
CA LYS A 328 25.73 5.68 4.26
C LYS A 328 24.71 4.86 3.47
N LEU A 329 23.44 5.23 3.51
CA LEU A 329 22.38 4.58 2.74
C LEU A 329 22.28 5.08 1.29
N THR A 330 22.94 6.19 0.93
CA THR A 330 22.96 6.67 -0.47
C THR A 330 23.50 5.60 -1.42
N GLY A 331 24.51 4.83 -0.99
CA GLY A 331 25.04 3.72 -1.77
C GLY A 331 24.03 2.60 -1.94
N ALA A 332 23.32 2.21 -0.87
CA ALA A 332 22.30 1.17 -0.92
C ALA A 332 21.11 1.57 -1.80
N MET A 333 20.69 2.84 -1.76
CA MET A 333 19.67 3.38 -2.66
C MET A 333 20.07 3.19 -4.12
N ALA A 334 21.30 3.59 -4.49
CA ALA A 334 21.80 3.47 -5.86
C ALA A 334 21.94 2.01 -6.32
N VAL A 335 22.37 1.10 -5.43
CA VAL A 335 22.45 -0.33 -5.70
C VAL A 335 21.05 -0.90 -5.96
N ALA A 336 20.08 -0.60 -5.09
CA ALA A 336 18.72 -1.08 -5.25
C ALA A 336 18.04 -0.48 -6.49
N GLU A 337 18.25 0.81 -6.79
CA GLU A 337 17.76 1.47 -8.02
C GLU A 337 18.22 0.73 -9.27
N ARG A 338 19.54 0.49 -9.39
CA ARG A 338 20.13 -0.21 -10.54
C ARG A 338 19.65 -1.66 -10.61
N GLY A 339 19.60 -2.34 -9.47
CA GLY A 339 19.14 -3.74 -9.43
C GLY A 339 17.68 -3.89 -9.84
N LEU A 340 16.83 -2.94 -9.47
CA LEU A 340 15.44 -2.91 -9.91
C LEU A 340 15.35 -2.53 -11.40
N GLU A 341 16.15 -1.59 -11.88
CA GLU A 341 16.21 -1.22 -13.30
C GLU A 341 16.63 -2.42 -14.18
N ASP A 342 17.76 -3.05 -13.88
CA ASP A 342 18.35 -4.13 -14.69
C ASP A 342 17.75 -5.52 -14.43
N GLY A 343 16.98 -5.66 -13.34
CA GLY A 343 16.32 -6.92 -12.96
C GLY A 343 17.19 -7.87 -12.15
N SER A 344 18.36 -7.46 -11.70
CA SER A 344 19.19 -8.23 -10.76
C SER A 344 18.64 -8.19 -9.33
N LEU A 345 17.73 -7.27 -8.99
CA LEU A 345 16.95 -7.28 -7.76
C LEU A 345 15.45 -7.46 -8.07
N THR A 346 14.86 -8.53 -7.55
CA THR A 346 13.41 -8.79 -7.60
C THR A 346 12.84 -8.89 -6.19
N HIS A 347 11.52 -8.72 -6.02
CA HIS A 347 10.91 -8.72 -4.69
C HIS A 347 9.57 -9.46 -4.66
N ALA A 348 9.06 -9.77 -3.48
CA ALA A 348 7.87 -10.61 -3.26
C ALA A 348 6.51 -10.03 -3.70
N ALA A 349 6.49 -8.95 -4.50
CA ALA A 349 5.27 -8.28 -4.97
C ALA A 349 4.27 -7.91 -3.84
N GLN A 350 4.78 -7.56 -2.66
CA GLN A 350 3.99 -7.30 -1.46
C GLN A 350 3.34 -5.90 -1.51
N PRO A 351 2.00 -5.79 -1.39
CA PRO A 351 1.29 -4.50 -1.36
C PRO A 351 1.78 -3.55 -0.26
N LEU A 352 2.21 -4.10 0.88
CA LEU A 352 2.85 -3.33 1.96
C LEU A 352 4.08 -2.58 1.45
N MET A 353 4.97 -3.27 0.71
CA MET A 353 6.21 -2.68 0.22
C MET A 353 5.98 -1.70 -0.92
N ALA A 354 5.04 -2.02 -1.80
CA ALA A 354 4.51 -1.07 -2.76
C ALA A 354 4.13 0.26 -2.05
N TRP A 355 3.27 0.20 -1.03
CA TRP A 355 2.89 1.39 -0.28
C TRP A 355 4.07 2.11 0.38
N CYS A 356 5.00 1.39 1.03
CA CYS A 356 6.20 2.00 1.63
C CYS A 356 7.11 2.68 0.58
N VAL A 357 7.30 2.06 -0.58
CA VAL A 357 8.12 2.60 -1.69
C VAL A 357 7.46 3.83 -2.32
N GLY A 358 6.15 3.80 -2.53
CA GLY A 358 5.40 4.96 -3.02
C GLY A 358 5.37 6.15 -2.03
N ASN A 359 5.60 5.87 -0.75
CA ASN A 359 5.72 6.88 0.30
C ASN A 359 7.12 7.48 0.44
N ALA A 360 8.14 6.83 -0.12
CA ALA A 360 9.52 7.23 0.04
C ALA A 360 9.81 8.55 -0.69
N LYS A 361 10.25 9.54 0.08
CA LYS A 361 10.65 10.85 -0.45
C LYS A 361 12.14 11.07 -0.33
N VAL A 362 12.72 11.59 -1.39
CA VAL A 362 14.14 11.90 -1.50
C VAL A 362 14.34 13.40 -1.29
N GLU A 363 15.20 13.75 -0.34
CA GLU A 363 15.64 15.12 -0.12
C GLU A 363 17.13 15.26 -0.48
N PRO A 364 17.52 16.38 -1.13
CA PRO A 364 18.93 16.71 -1.28
C PRO A 364 19.51 17.08 0.09
N LYS A 365 20.62 16.43 0.45
CA LYS A 365 21.40 16.73 1.67
C LYS A 365 22.88 16.88 1.29
N GLY A 366 23.30 18.12 1.10
CA GLY A 366 24.62 18.43 0.54
C GLY A 366 24.72 17.94 -0.90
N ASN A 367 25.72 17.10 -1.19
CA ASN A 367 25.95 16.52 -2.53
C ASN A 367 25.25 15.16 -2.74
N ALA A 368 24.48 14.69 -1.75
CA ALA A 368 23.81 13.39 -1.78
C ALA A 368 22.28 13.56 -1.77
N SER A 369 21.60 12.54 -2.27
CA SER A 369 20.15 12.39 -2.15
C SER A 369 19.86 11.34 -1.07
N LEU A 370 18.87 11.61 -0.21
CA LEU A 370 18.54 10.73 0.91
C LEU A 370 17.04 10.53 1.03
N ILE A 371 16.65 9.27 1.20
CA ILE A 371 15.34 8.96 1.76
C ILE A 371 15.40 9.23 3.25
N THR A 372 14.51 10.10 3.74
CA THR A 372 14.37 10.33 5.17
C THR A 372 12.94 10.11 5.64
N LYS A 373 12.80 9.60 6.86
CA LYS A 373 11.47 9.52 7.52
C LYS A 373 10.87 10.91 7.71
N GLN A 374 11.71 11.92 7.94
CA GLN A 374 11.28 13.30 8.12
C GLN A 374 10.63 13.86 6.84
N ALA A 375 11.27 13.67 5.69
CA ALA A 375 10.72 14.04 4.38
C ALA A 375 9.38 13.34 4.11
N SER A 376 9.36 12.04 4.39
CA SER A 376 8.21 11.15 4.21
C SER A 376 7.07 11.46 5.20
N GLY A 377 7.33 12.29 6.22
CA GLY A 377 6.35 12.82 7.15
C GLY A 377 5.70 11.72 8.01
N SER A 378 4.37 11.66 8.00
CA SER A 378 3.59 10.62 8.68
C SER A 378 3.58 9.28 7.94
N ALA A 379 4.08 9.24 6.71
CA ALA A 379 4.07 8.06 5.86
C ALA A 379 5.11 7.03 6.32
N LYS A 380 4.72 5.76 6.41
CA LYS A 380 5.58 4.71 6.92
C LYS A 380 6.47 4.14 5.83
N ILE A 381 7.76 4.26 6.07
CA ILE A 381 8.82 3.73 5.21
C ILE A 381 9.74 2.77 5.96
N ASP A 382 9.43 2.40 7.20
CA ASP A 382 10.30 1.52 8.01
C ASP A 382 10.65 0.20 7.29
N PRO A 383 9.70 -0.48 6.62
CA PRO A 383 10.02 -1.67 5.80
C PRO A 383 10.99 -1.38 4.64
N LEU A 384 10.93 -0.20 4.02
CA LEU A 384 11.88 0.20 2.99
C LEU A 384 13.27 0.47 3.58
N MET A 385 13.34 1.14 4.73
CA MET A 385 14.61 1.37 5.42
C MET A 385 15.25 0.04 5.86
N ALA A 386 14.44 -0.92 6.31
CA ALA A 386 14.89 -2.29 6.56
C ALA A 386 15.45 -2.94 5.28
N SER A 387 14.81 -2.76 4.12
CA SER A 387 15.37 -3.23 2.84
C SER A 387 16.69 -2.57 2.50
N LEU A 388 16.85 -1.26 2.70
CA LEU A 388 18.13 -0.56 2.44
C LEU A 388 19.24 -1.01 3.40
N ASN A 389 18.90 -1.38 4.63
CA ASN A 389 19.83 -2.02 5.57
C ASN A 389 20.28 -3.39 5.05
N ALA A 390 19.36 -4.21 4.52
CA ALA A 390 19.69 -5.49 3.90
C ALA A 390 20.59 -5.31 2.66
N VAL A 391 20.23 -4.39 1.76
CA VAL A 391 20.99 -4.08 0.53
C VAL A 391 22.40 -3.60 0.86
N THR A 392 22.56 -2.80 1.91
CA THR A 392 23.89 -2.37 2.39
C THR A 392 24.77 -3.57 2.73
N LEU A 393 24.22 -4.58 3.40
CA LEU A 393 24.95 -5.79 3.76
C LEU A 393 25.20 -6.68 2.54
N MET A 394 24.19 -6.89 1.68
CA MET A 394 24.34 -7.73 0.50
C MET A 394 25.38 -7.16 -0.48
N ALA A 395 25.47 -5.83 -0.61
CA ALA A 395 26.46 -5.15 -1.44
C ALA A 395 27.91 -5.41 -1.01
N THR A 396 28.15 -5.89 0.22
CA THR A 396 29.49 -6.32 0.68
C THR A 396 29.89 -7.71 0.16
N ASN A 397 29.04 -8.33 -0.65
CA ASN A 397 29.18 -9.70 -1.17
C ASN A 397 29.43 -10.74 -0.05
N PRO A 398 28.51 -10.86 0.91
CA PRO A 398 28.70 -11.72 2.06
C PRO A 398 28.71 -13.20 1.66
N GLN A 399 29.32 -14.01 2.53
CA GLN A 399 29.28 -15.48 2.47
C GLN A 399 28.40 -15.99 3.61
N ALA A 400 27.67 -17.08 3.38
CA ALA A 400 26.82 -17.69 4.40
C ALA A 400 27.67 -18.29 5.54
N ALA A 401 27.16 -18.24 6.77
CA ALA A 401 27.84 -18.81 7.94
C ALA A 401 28.08 -20.33 7.82
N GLY A 402 27.24 -21.05 7.06
CA GLY A 402 27.35 -22.49 6.81
C GLY A 402 28.42 -22.92 5.80
N GLY A 403 29.16 -21.99 5.21
CA GLY A 403 30.42 -22.27 4.49
C GLY A 403 30.32 -23.28 3.34
N ARG A 404 29.83 -22.86 2.19
CA ARG A 404 30.40 -23.26 0.89
C ARG A 404 30.47 -22.05 -0.01
N SER A 405 31.69 -21.66 -0.36
CA SER A 405 31.91 -20.66 -1.40
C SER A 405 31.43 -21.22 -2.74
N PHE A 406 31.01 -20.36 -3.66
CA PHE A 406 30.79 -20.72 -5.08
C PHE A 406 32.03 -21.41 -5.71
N TRP A 407 33.21 -21.16 -5.16
CA TRP A 407 34.48 -21.76 -5.57
C TRP A 407 34.73 -23.16 -5.00
N ASP A 408 33.97 -23.58 -4.01
CA ASP A 408 34.14 -24.89 -3.37
C ASP A 408 33.27 -25.93 -4.10
N LYS A 409 33.92 -26.70 -4.98
CA LYS A 409 33.33 -27.87 -5.67
C LYS A 409 33.04 -29.02 -4.71
#